data_AF-A0A521DL82-F1
#
_entry.id   AF-A0A521DL82-F1
#
_cell.length_a   1.000
_cell.length_b   1.000
_cell.length_c   1.000
_cell.angle_alpha   90.00
_cell.angle_beta   90.00
_cell.angle_gamma   90.00
#
_symmetry.space_group_name_H-M   'P 1'
#
loop_
_entity.id
_entity.type
_entity.pdbx_description
1 polymer ?
#
loop_
_entity_poly.entity_id
_entity_poly.type
_entity_poly.pdbx_seq_one_letter_code
_entity_poly.pdbx_strand_id
1 'polypeptide(L)'
;MKQKNIFLYVSLFLIIACKKEDDKIEPVLSTCEQVNQLASNAEFIAKFQSLYEESKINNFETGYVLFSTSKSSYAYEKVIGEQNKASINVDVDKPLDGYIHCHYSNLYPIFSGSDIRAVYDVYDINQMRNPATFLLGVVSADGNAYILKIDNIELFKQFGQKNFQSLQSFHSFENSYYNQQQSLLSKGRTASFEITLIDMIKNSGLILFKGNMQFNTWLRMEKGADGNLITSACQ
;
A
#
# COMPACT_ATOMS: atom_id res chain seq x y z
N MET A 1 45.68 45.48 47.79
CA MET A 1 46.64 44.73 46.96
C MET A 1 46.65 43.26 47.37
N LYS A 2 46.00 42.38 46.62
CA LYS A 2 46.27 40.93 46.63
C LYS A 2 46.18 40.41 45.21
N GLN A 3 47.21 39.64 44.86
CA GLN A 3 47.58 39.17 43.53
C GLN A 3 46.75 37.97 43.07
N LYS A 4 46.71 37.82 41.74
CA LYS A 4 46.11 36.79 40.89
C LYS A 4 46.33 35.34 41.35
N ASN A 5 45.40 34.46 40.96
CA ASN A 5 45.72 33.25 40.19
C ASN A 5 44.46 32.78 39.43
N ILE A 6 44.43 33.01 38.12
CA ILE A 6 43.44 32.45 37.20
C ILE A 6 44.08 31.19 36.61
N PHE A 7 43.56 30.02 36.98
CA PHE A 7 43.89 28.75 36.34
C PHE A 7 43.16 28.68 34.99
N LEU A 8 43.92 28.72 33.90
CA LEU A 8 43.42 28.48 32.55
C LEU A 8 43.38 26.97 32.32
N TYR A 9 42.19 26.36 32.39
CA TYR A 9 41.99 24.99 31.91
C TYR A 9 41.90 25.03 30.38
N VAL A 10 42.98 24.62 29.71
CA VAL A 10 42.96 24.33 28.27
C VAL A 10 42.42 22.91 28.11
N SER A 11 41.11 22.79 27.90
CA SER A 11 40.50 21.53 27.46
C SER A 11 40.87 21.29 26.00
N LEU A 12 41.69 20.27 25.77
CA LEU A 12 42.03 19.76 24.45
C LEU A 12 40.76 19.15 23.83
N PHE A 13 40.09 19.89 22.94
CA PHE A 13 39.05 19.32 22.09
C PHE A 13 39.72 18.42 21.05
N LEU A 14 39.68 17.11 21.27
CA LEU A 14 39.88 16.13 20.21
C LEU A 14 38.73 16.32 19.21
N ILE A 15 39.02 17.02 18.12
CA ILE A 15 38.17 17.11 16.95
C ILE A 15 38.19 15.70 16.32
N ILE A 16 37.28 14.83 16.77
CA ILE A 16 36.93 13.65 15.99
C ILE A 16 36.26 14.22 14.74
N ALA A 17 37.04 14.30 13.66
CA ALA A 17 36.52 14.59 12.35
C ALA A 17 35.45 13.54 12.04
N CYS A 18 34.17 13.92 12.12
CA CYS A 18 33.09 13.13 11.56
C CYS A 18 33.41 12.96 10.07
N LYS A 19 33.88 11.78 9.69
CA LYS A 19 33.84 11.35 8.30
C LYS A 19 32.37 11.47 7.88
N LYS A 20 32.12 12.32 6.89
CA LYS A 20 30.90 12.29 6.11
C LYS A 20 30.81 10.87 5.56
N GLU A 21 29.91 10.06 6.12
CA GLU A 21 29.58 8.78 5.49
C GLU A 21 29.10 9.14 4.09
N ASP A 22 29.79 8.58 3.09
CA ASP A 22 29.31 8.63 1.73
C ASP A 22 27.92 8.03 1.74
N ASP A 23 26.90 8.88 1.55
CA ASP A 23 25.52 8.47 1.25
C ASP A 23 25.57 7.62 -0.03
N LYS A 24 25.89 6.33 0.14
CA LYS A 24 25.66 5.34 -0.90
C LYS A 24 24.16 5.25 -1.03
N ILE A 25 23.63 5.97 -2.02
CA ILE A 25 22.24 5.85 -2.45
C ILE A 25 22.04 4.37 -2.78
N GLU A 26 21.43 3.63 -1.86
CA GLU A 26 21.10 2.24 -2.13
C GLU A 26 20.16 2.20 -3.34
N PRO A 27 20.38 1.28 -4.29
CA PRO A 27 19.49 1.14 -5.42
C PRO A 27 18.08 0.79 -4.93
N VAL A 28 17.11 1.58 -5.40
CA VAL A 28 15.68 1.32 -5.20
C VAL A 28 15.34 0.04 -5.96
N LEU A 29 14.79 -0.95 -5.25
CA LEU A 29 14.35 -2.21 -5.84
C LEU A 29 13.22 -1.94 -6.84
N SER A 30 13.21 -2.67 -7.95
CA SER A 30 12.09 -2.70 -8.88
C SER A 30 10.81 -3.16 -8.16
N THR A 31 9.64 -2.79 -8.70
CA THR A 31 8.37 -3.17 -8.10
C THR A 31 8.22 -4.69 -7.96
N CYS A 32 8.74 -5.45 -8.92
CA CYS A 32 8.75 -6.91 -8.87
C CYS A 32 9.66 -7.47 -7.77
N GLU A 33 10.86 -6.92 -7.59
CA GLU A 33 11.75 -7.33 -6.49
C GLU A 33 11.12 -7.03 -5.13
N GLN A 34 10.46 -5.88 -4.98
CA GLN A 34 9.76 -5.53 -3.74
C GLN A 34 8.64 -6.55 -3.42
N VAL A 35 7.82 -6.89 -4.41
CA VAL A 35 6.72 -7.85 -4.23
C VAL A 35 7.24 -9.27 -3.97
N ASN A 36 8.31 -9.69 -4.65
CA ASN A 36 8.95 -10.98 -4.40
C ASN A 36 9.55 -11.06 -2.98
N GLN A 37 10.07 -9.95 -2.44
CA GLN A 37 10.51 -9.89 -1.05
C GLN A 37 9.36 -10.10 -0.07
N LEU A 38 8.20 -9.48 -0.31
CA LEU A 38 6.99 -9.68 0.51
C LEU A 38 6.55 -11.15 0.53
N ALA A 39 6.68 -11.84 -0.61
CA ALA A 39 6.35 -13.27 -0.76
C ALA A 39 7.21 -14.20 0.13
N SER A 40 8.38 -13.72 0.57
CA SER A 40 9.31 -14.45 1.43
C SER A 40 9.34 -13.93 2.88
N ASN A 41 8.63 -12.84 3.18
CA ASN A 41 8.60 -12.25 4.50
C ASN A 41 7.54 -12.98 5.38
N ALA A 42 8.03 -13.79 6.32
CA ALA A 42 7.19 -14.57 7.22
C ALA A 42 6.23 -13.73 8.07
N GLU A 43 6.66 -12.53 8.51
CA GLU A 43 5.81 -11.64 9.30
C GLU A 43 4.68 -11.05 8.44
N PHE A 44 5.00 -10.58 7.23
CA PHE A 44 4.02 -10.08 6.28
C PHE A 44 2.96 -11.14 5.93
N ILE A 45 3.41 -12.38 5.63
CA ILE A 45 2.53 -13.52 5.39
C ILE A 45 1.62 -13.77 6.60
N ALA A 46 2.18 -13.76 7.82
CA ALA A 46 1.41 -13.97 9.04
C ALA A 46 0.37 -12.86 9.26
N LYS A 47 0.66 -11.60 8.91
CA LYS A 47 -0.31 -10.51 8.98
C LYS A 47 -1.44 -10.65 7.97
N PHE A 48 -1.14 -11.05 6.73
CA PHE A 48 -2.17 -11.37 5.73
C PHE A 48 -3.05 -12.54 6.16
N GLN A 49 -2.46 -13.60 6.74
CA GLN A 49 -3.23 -14.72 7.30
C GLN A 49 -4.13 -14.26 8.44
N SER A 50 -3.64 -13.43 9.36
CA SER A 50 -4.44 -12.86 10.45
C SER A 50 -5.63 -12.07 9.90
N LEU A 51 -5.41 -11.22 8.89
CA LEU A 51 -6.47 -10.44 8.24
C LEU A 51 -7.51 -11.34 7.55
N TYR A 52 -7.06 -12.39 6.87
CA TYR A 52 -7.96 -13.36 6.25
C TYR A 52 -8.83 -14.08 7.30
N GLU A 53 -8.24 -14.56 8.40
CA GLU A 53 -9.02 -15.19 9.47
C GLU A 53 -10.03 -14.22 10.10
N GLU A 54 -9.63 -12.98 10.36
CA GLU A 54 -10.50 -11.94 10.91
C GLU A 54 -11.66 -11.60 9.97
N SER A 55 -11.42 -11.55 8.65
CA SER A 55 -12.45 -11.22 7.65
C SER A 55 -13.59 -12.25 7.58
N LYS A 56 -13.35 -13.50 7.98
CA LYS A 56 -14.36 -14.56 8.02
C LYS A 56 -15.24 -14.52 9.26
N ILE A 57 -14.75 -13.92 10.34
CA ILE A 57 -15.37 -13.98 11.67
C ILE A 57 -16.06 -12.65 12.00
N ASN A 58 -15.43 -11.54 11.63
CA ASN A 58 -15.89 -10.21 12.00
C ASN A 58 -16.86 -9.63 10.97
N ASN A 59 -17.69 -8.70 11.40
CA ASN A 59 -18.54 -7.86 10.56
C ASN A 59 -18.01 -6.42 10.47
N PHE A 60 -16.70 -6.26 10.57
CA PHE A 60 -15.95 -5.02 10.45
C PHE A 60 -14.60 -5.30 9.83
N GLU A 61 -14.00 -4.28 9.24
CA GLU A 61 -12.66 -4.36 8.68
C GLU A 61 -11.60 -4.22 9.76
N THR A 62 -10.48 -4.90 9.59
CA THR A 62 -9.26 -4.70 10.37
C THR A 62 -8.11 -4.48 9.43
N GLY A 63 -7.04 -3.86 9.94
CA GLY A 63 -5.86 -3.59 9.15
C GLY A 63 -4.61 -3.43 9.96
N TYR A 64 -3.51 -3.19 9.26
CA TYR A 64 -2.23 -2.83 9.82
C TYR A 64 -1.63 -1.67 9.02
N VAL A 65 -1.18 -0.63 9.70
CA VAL A 65 -0.32 0.41 9.13
C VAL A 65 1.13 -0.08 9.20
N LEU A 66 1.87 0.13 8.12
CA LEU A 66 3.23 -0.36 7.94
C LEU A 66 4.23 0.78 8.07
N PHE A 67 5.27 0.56 8.87
CA PHE A 67 6.41 1.44 9.02
C PHE A 67 7.68 0.64 8.74
N SER A 68 8.44 1.01 7.71
CA SER A 68 9.66 0.32 7.33
C SER A 68 10.67 0.37 8.49
N THR A 69 11.13 -0.81 8.93
CA THR A 69 12.21 -0.95 9.92
C THR A 69 13.52 -1.36 9.26
N SER A 70 13.43 -1.96 8.07
CA SER A 70 14.54 -2.23 7.17
C SER A 70 14.01 -2.35 5.73
N LYS A 71 14.90 -2.62 4.77
CA LYS A 71 14.57 -2.79 3.35
C LYS A 71 13.44 -3.79 3.08
N SER A 72 13.30 -4.82 3.92
CA SER A 72 12.36 -5.92 3.72
C SER A 72 11.50 -6.23 4.94
N SER A 73 11.49 -5.37 5.96
CA SER A 73 10.71 -5.58 7.20
C SER A 73 9.94 -4.33 7.60
N TYR A 74 8.82 -4.54 8.27
CA TYR A 74 7.93 -3.48 8.75
C TYR A 74 7.62 -3.68 10.22
N ALA A 75 7.43 -2.60 10.95
CA ALA A 75 6.61 -2.59 12.14
C ALA A 75 5.14 -2.44 11.71
N TYR A 76 4.24 -3.13 12.44
CA TYR A 76 2.82 -3.18 12.14
C TYR A 76 2.01 -2.59 13.29
N GLU A 77 1.28 -1.52 13.03
CA GLU A 77 0.33 -0.95 13.99
C GLU A 77 -1.09 -1.38 13.60
N LYS A 78 -1.77 -2.12 14.47
CA LYS A 78 -3.10 -2.65 14.19
C LYS A 78 -4.15 -1.53 14.19
N VAL A 79 -5.05 -1.57 13.22
CA VAL A 79 -6.22 -0.71 13.10
C VAL A 79 -7.48 -1.57 13.11
N ILE A 80 -8.52 -1.08 13.78
CA ILE A 80 -9.80 -1.77 13.92
C ILE A 80 -10.88 -0.81 13.43
N GLY A 81 -11.67 -1.27 12.45
CA GLY A 81 -12.83 -0.56 11.94
C GLY A 81 -14.03 -0.64 12.88
N GLU A 82 -15.03 0.17 12.60
CA GLU A 82 -16.28 0.17 13.34
C GLU A 82 -17.17 -1.03 12.96
N GLN A 83 -17.92 -1.55 13.93
CA GLN A 83 -18.83 -2.65 13.69
C GLN A 83 -19.87 -2.32 12.60
N ASN A 84 -20.04 -3.21 11.62
CA ASN A 84 -20.92 -3.05 10.46
C ASN A 84 -20.55 -1.86 9.54
N LYS A 85 -19.30 -1.39 9.57
CA LYS A 85 -18.76 -0.41 8.63
C LYS A 85 -17.70 -1.06 7.74
N ALA A 86 -17.81 -0.81 6.44
CA ALA A 86 -16.83 -1.21 5.43
C ALA A 86 -15.72 -0.15 5.34
N SER A 87 -15.02 0.07 6.45
CA SER A 87 -13.93 1.05 6.53
C SER A 87 -13.06 0.85 7.76
N ILE A 88 -11.77 1.14 7.59
CA ILE A 88 -10.85 1.46 8.68
C ILE A 88 -10.42 2.93 8.60
N ASN A 89 -10.10 3.53 9.75
CA ASN A 89 -9.52 4.87 9.82
C ASN A 89 -8.02 4.74 10.09
N VAL A 90 -7.20 5.20 9.15
CA VAL A 90 -5.75 5.24 9.30
C VAL A 90 -5.35 6.63 9.75
N ASP A 91 -4.86 6.75 10.98
CA ASP A 91 -4.28 7.99 11.47
C ASP A 91 -2.93 8.23 10.79
N VAL A 92 -2.81 9.39 10.12
CA VAL A 92 -1.63 9.85 9.38
C VAL A 92 -0.94 10.97 10.15
N ASP A 93 -0.58 10.70 11.41
CA ASP A 93 0.16 11.62 12.26
C ASP A 93 1.67 11.63 11.94
N LYS A 94 2.17 10.57 11.30
CA LYS A 94 3.55 10.40 10.86
C LYS A 94 3.63 9.73 9.47
N PRO A 95 4.73 9.93 8.73
CA PRO A 95 4.90 9.29 7.42
C PRO A 95 4.91 7.76 7.52
N LEU A 96 4.10 7.12 6.68
CA LEU A 96 3.92 5.67 6.63
C LEU A 96 4.40 5.07 5.30
N ASP A 97 4.68 3.77 5.33
CA ASP A 97 5.21 3.01 4.20
C ASP A 97 4.14 2.16 3.51
N GLY A 98 2.97 2.04 4.12
CA GLY A 98 1.83 1.36 3.53
C GLY A 98 0.77 1.02 4.56
N TYR A 99 -0.28 0.37 4.10
CA TYR A 99 -1.25 -0.28 4.97
C TYR A 99 -1.83 -1.51 4.27
N ILE A 100 -2.27 -2.46 5.07
CA ILE A 100 -2.95 -3.67 4.61
C ILE A 100 -4.24 -3.83 5.40
N HIS A 101 -5.33 -4.25 4.77
CA HIS A 101 -6.61 -4.43 5.44
C HIS A 101 -7.40 -5.62 4.93
N CYS A 102 -8.51 -5.90 5.59
CA CYS A 102 -9.40 -6.98 5.21
C CYS A 102 -10.79 -6.47 4.84
N HIS A 103 -11.42 -7.18 3.91
CA HIS A 103 -12.83 -7.02 3.55
C HIS A 103 -13.62 -8.21 4.12
N TYR A 104 -14.49 -7.95 5.09
CA TYR A 104 -15.37 -8.99 5.62
C TYR A 104 -16.45 -9.43 4.62
N SER A 105 -17.24 -10.44 5.01
CA SER A 105 -18.26 -11.04 4.14
C SER A 105 -19.21 -10.01 3.49
N ASN A 106 -19.55 -10.25 2.22
CA ASN A 106 -20.39 -9.40 1.36
C ASN A 106 -19.77 -8.08 0.89
N LEU A 107 -18.56 -7.73 1.32
CA LEU A 107 -17.80 -6.60 0.76
C LEU A 107 -17.09 -6.96 -0.54
N TYR A 108 -16.52 -5.97 -1.21
CA TYR A 108 -15.87 -6.17 -2.51
C TYR A 108 -14.75 -7.21 -2.39
N PRO A 109 -14.59 -8.11 -3.38
CA PRO A 109 -13.56 -9.13 -3.31
C PRO A 109 -12.15 -8.54 -3.48
N ILE A 110 -12.04 -7.29 -3.92
CA ILE A 110 -10.82 -6.54 -4.24
C ILE A 110 -10.98 -5.08 -3.77
N PHE A 111 -9.96 -4.24 -3.96
CA PHE A 111 -9.99 -2.80 -3.72
C PHE A 111 -11.24 -2.10 -4.29
N SER A 112 -11.85 -1.28 -3.46
CA SER A 112 -12.80 -0.22 -3.81
C SER A 112 -12.07 1.02 -4.34
N GLY A 113 -12.78 1.98 -4.94
CA GLY A 113 -12.15 3.25 -5.28
C GLY A 113 -11.86 4.12 -4.06
N SER A 114 -12.57 3.95 -2.94
CA SER A 114 -12.19 4.52 -1.64
C SER A 114 -10.81 4.07 -1.19
N ASP A 115 -10.45 2.79 -1.38
CA ASP A 115 -9.11 2.29 -1.04
C ASP A 115 -8.03 2.99 -1.88
N ILE A 116 -8.27 3.14 -3.18
CA ILE A 116 -7.34 3.79 -4.12
C ILE A 116 -7.22 5.28 -3.82
N ARG A 117 -8.35 5.94 -3.50
CA ARG A 117 -8.37 7.33 -3.08
C ARG A 117 -7.59 7.53 -1.79
N ALA A 118 -7.72 6.64 -0.80
CA ALA A 118 -6.96 6.75 0.44
C ALA A 118 -5.44 6.74 0.18
N VAL A 119 -4.95 5.93 -0.78
CA VAL A 119 -3.55 5.99 -1.22
C VAL A 119 -3.21 7.38 -1.79
N TYR A 120 -4.07 7.93 -2.65
CA TYR A 120 -3.84 9.27 -3.19
C TYR A 120 -3.87 10.35 -2.11
N ASP A 121 -4.80 10.27 -1.15
CA ASP A 121 -4.92 11.25 -0.08
C ASP A 121 -3.65 11.27 0.79
N VAL A 122 -3.08 10.10 1.12
CA VAL A 122 -1.79 9.99 1.85
C VAL A 122 -0.63 10.58 1.03
N TYR A 123 -0.64 10.40 -0.29
CA TYR A 123 0.34 11.01 -1.20
C TYR A 123 0.21 12.54 -1.24
N ASP A 124 -1.01 13.05 -1.42
CA ASP A 124 -1.31 14.48 -1.60
C ASP A 124 -0.93 15.31 -0.36
N ILE A 125 -1.10 14.74 0.84
CA ILE A 125 -0.70 15.38 2.10
C ILE A 125 0.78 15.13 2.47
N ASN A 126 1.58 14.53 1.59
CA ASN A 126 2.99 14.19 1.80
C ASN A 126 3.26 13.28 3.03
N GLN A 127 2.35 12.34 3.33
CA GLN A 127 2.49 11.37 4.43
C GLN A 127 2.94 9.98 3.95
N MET A 128 3.24 9.83 2.66
CA MET A 128 4.02 8.68 2.19
C MET A 128 5.50 8.90 2.49
N ARG A 129 6.10 8.02 3.29
CA ARG A 129 7.55 8.08 3.52
C ARG A 129 8.34 7.98 2.22
N ASN A 130 7.94 7.04 1.35
CA ASN A 130 8.50 6.88 0.02
C ASN A 130 7.43 6.31 -0.94
N PRO A 131 6.90 7.12 -1.89
CA PRO A 131 5.90 6.67 -2.84
C PRO A 131 6.34 5.47 -3.70
N ALA A 132 7.64 5.33 -4.01
CA ALA A 132 8.16 4.24 -4.83
C ALA A 132 8.15 2.88 -4.11
N THR A 133 8.12 2.88 -2.78
CA THR A 133 8.03 1.67 -1.96
C THR A 133 6.69 1.53 -1.25
N PHE A 134 5.78 2.48 -1.40
CA PHE A 134 4.48 2.45 -0.77
C PHE A 134 3.71 1.17 -1.11
N LEU A 135 3.08 0.57 -0.10
CA LEU A 135 2.37 -0.70 -0.24
C LEU A 135 0.92 -0.57 0.22
N LEU A 136 -0.02 -0.91 -0.65
CA LEU A 136 -1.40 -1.17 -0.25
C LEU A 136 -1.72 -2.65 -0.47
N GLY A 137 -2.31 -3.30 0.53
CA GLY A 137 -2.76 -4.69 0.41
C GLY A 137 -4.18 -4.89 0.93
N VAL A 138 -4.91 -5.83 0.32
CA VAL A 138 -6.25 -6.21 0.79
C VAL A 138 -6.43 -7.72 0.72
N VAL A 139 -7.16 -8.29 1.67
CA VAL A 139 -7.64 -9.68 1.62
C VAL A 139 -9.12 -9.76 1.97
N SER A 140 -9.88 -10.53 1.18
CA SER A 140 -11.32 -10.73 1.39
C SER A 140 -11.62 -12.03 2.14
N ALA A 141 -12.82 -12.11 2.74
CA ALA A 141 -13.34 -13.31 3.39
C ALA A 141 -13.40 -14.55 2.48
N ASP A 142 -13.52 -14.34 1.16
CA ASP A 142 -13.53 -15.40 0.14
C ASP A 142 -12.11 -15.86 -0.25
N GLY A 143 -11.07 -15.30 0.39
CA GLY A 143 -9.67 -15.67 0.15
C GLY A 143 -9.00 -14.96 -1.03
N ASN A 144 -9.66 -13.97 -1.65
CA ASN A 144 -9.00 -13.16 -2.66
C ASN A 144 -8.06 -12.16 -1.99
N ALA A 145 -6.80 -12.12 -2.40
CA ALA A 145 -5.79 -11.23 -1.85
C ALA A 145 -5.06 -10.47 -2.96
N TYR A 146 -4.81 -9.18 -2.72
CA TYR A 146 -4.20 -8.30 -3.70
C TYR A 146 -3.21 -7.34 -3.07
N ILE A 147 -2.23 -6.95 -3.87
CA ILE A 147 -1.30 -5.86 -3.58
C ILE A 147 -1.42 -4.82 -4.70
N LEU A 148 -1.52 -3.55 -4.32
CA LEU A 148 -1.47 -2.41 -5.22
C LEU A 148 -0.18 -1.62 -4.95
N LYS A 149 0.54 -1.28 -6.02
CA LYS A 149 1.81 -0.54 -5.98
C LYS A 149 1.76 0.67 -6.91
N ILE A 150 2.52 1.71 -6.57
CA ILE A 150 2.79 2.84 -7.45
C ILE A 150 4.05 2.50 -8.26
N ASP A 151 3.89 2.29 -9.56
CA ASP A 151 4.98 2.00 -10.50
C ASP A 151 5.49 3.27 -11.20
N ASN A 152 4.59 4.25 -11.39
CA ASN A 152 4.94 5.55 -11.96
C ASN A 152 4.26 6.68 -11.17
N ILE A 153 5.06 7.42 -10.40
CA ILE A 153 4.59 8.47 -9.50
C ILE A 153 3.91 9.62 -10.27
N GLU A 154 4.43 10.00 -11.43
CA GLU A 154 3.89 11.11 -12.20
C GLU A 154 2.52 10.76 -12.79
N LEU A 155 2.37 9.56 -13.37
CA LEU A 155 1.08 9.06 -13.83
C LEU A 155 0.09 8.89 -12.67
N PHE A 156 0.56 8.42 -11.51
CA PHE A 156 -0.27 8.27 -10.31
C PHE A 156 -0.79 9.61 -9.81
N LYS A 157 0.06 10.62 -9.75
CA LYS A 157 -0.32 11.99 -9.41
C LYS A 157 -1.38 12.52 -10.38
N GLN A 158 -1.17 12.39 -11.68
CA GLN A 158 -2.13 12.86 -12.70
C GLN A 158 -3.47 12.12 -12.60
N PHE A 159 -3.43 10.80 -12.38
CA PHE A 159 -4.61 9.98 -12.18
C PHE A 159 -5.40 10.41 -10.94
N GLY A 160 -4.73 10.63 -9.81
CA GLY A 160 -5.38 11.06 -8.59
C GLY A 160 -5.94 12.48 -8.66
N GLN A 161 -5.21 13.42 -9.25
CA GLN A 161 -5.72 14.78 -9.49
C GLN A 161 -6.99 14.77 -10.36
N LYS A 162 -7.03 13.92 -11.39
CA LYS A 162 -8.19 13.79 -12.26
C LYS A 162 -9.41 13.21 -11.54
N ASN A 163 -9.20 12.16 -10.74
CA ASN A 163 -10.32 11.36 -10.22
C ASN A 163 -10.71 11.71 -8.79
N PHE A 164 -9.79 12.21 -7.96
CA PHE A 164 -9.99 12.27 -6.49
C PHE A 164 -9.91 13.69 -5.90
N GLN A 165 -9.50 14.70 -6.67
CA GLN A 165 -9.34 16.08 -6.17
C GLN A 165 -10.66 16.72 -5.70
N SER A 166 -11.81 16.24 -6.19
CA SER A 166 -13.12 16.73 -5.79
C SER A 166 -14.05 15.58 -5.42
N LEU A 167 -15.03 15.85 -4.57
CA LEU A 167 -16.08 14.89 -4.24
C LEU A 167 -16.85 14.45 -5.50
N GLN A 168 -17.09 15.37 -6.43
CA GLN A 168 -17.80 15.08 -7.67
C GLN A 168 -17.01 14.12 -8.58
N SER A 169 -15.72 14.37 -8.78
CA SER A 169 -14.87 13.48 -9.59
C SER A 169 -14.76 12.10 -8.96
N PHE A 170 -14.68 12.04 -7.62
CA PHE A 170 -14.62 10.78 -6.90
C PHE A 170 -15.93 9.98 -7.04
N HIS A 171 -17.09 10.62 -6.89
CA HIS A 171 -18.37 9.98 -7.15
C HIS A 171 -18.50 9.50 -8.60
N SER A 172 -18.00 10.27 -9.57
CA SER A 172 -17.97 9.84 -10.97
C SER A 172 -17.09 8.59 -11.17
N PHE A 173 -15.96 8.50 -10.47
CA PHE A 173 -15.11 7.31 -10.46
C PHE A 173 -15.85 6.10 -9.88
N GLU A 174 -16.40 6.21 -8.66
CA GLU A 174 -17.16 5.14 -7.99
C GLU A 174 -18.35 4.65 -8.82
N ASN A 175 -19.14 5.58 -9.37
CA ASN A 175 -20.27 5.23 -10.23
C ASN A 175 -19.82 4.51 -11.50
N SER A 176 -18.69 4.93 -12.08
CA SER A 176 -18.12 4.25 -13.26
C SER A 176 -17.64 2.84 -12.91
N TYR A 177 -16.99 2.66 -11.76
CA TYR A 177 -16.57 1.36 -11.25
C TYR A 177 -17.79 0.44 -11.11
N TYR A 178 -18.78 0.87 -10.35
CA TYR A 178 -19.99 0.10 -10.11
C TYR A 178 -20.69 -0.28 -11.41
N ASN A 179 -20.96 0.68 -12.30
CA ASN A 179 -21.68 0.43 -13.55
C ASN A 179 -20.93 -0.52 -14.49
N GLN A 180 -19.62 -0.35 -14.64
CA GLN A 180 -18.81 -1.25 -15.46
C GLN A 180 -18.77 -2.66 -14.86
N GLN A 181 -18.60 -2.77 -13.54
CA GLN A 181 -18.62 -4.05 -12.84
C GLN A 181 -19.97 -4.78 -13.02
N GLN A 182 -21.09 -4.07 -12.88
CA GLN A 182 -22.43 -4.64 -13.08
C GLN A 182 -22.59 -5.21 -14.49
N SER A 183 -22.05 -4.54 -15.52
CA SER A 183 -22.10 -5.01 -16.91
C SER A 183 -21.32 -6.31 -17.15
N LEU A 184 -20.42 -6.69 -16.24
CA LEU A 184 -19.55 -7.86 -16.33
C LEU A 184 -19.93 -8.99 -15.37
N LEU A 185 -21.06 -8.89 -14.65
CA LEU A 185 -21.48 -9.90 -13.66
C LEU A 185 -21.59 -11.32 -14.22
N SER A 186 -21.89 -11.49 -15.51
CA SER A 186 -21.93 -12.79 -16.18
C SER A 186 -20.60 -13.53 -16.19
N LYS A 187 -19.47 -12.84 -15.97
CA LYS A 187 -18.14 -13.44 -15.81
C LYS A 187 -17.88 -13.95 -14.39
N GLY A 188 -18.81 -13.74 -13.46
CA GLY A 188 -18.66 -14.05 -12.04
C GLY A 188 -18.26 -12.82 -11.22
N ARG A 189 -18.68 -12.80 -9.94
CA ARG A 189 -18.53 -11.64 -9.05
C ARG A 189 -17.08 -11.16 -8.96
N THR A 190 -16.15 -12.01 -8.55
CA THR A 190 -14.73 -11.64 -8.43
C THR A 190 -14.14 -11.17 -9.75
N ALA A 191 -14.31 -11.94 -10.83
CA ALA A 191 -13.76 -11.58 -12.13
C ALA A 191 -14.31 -10.25 -12.66
N SER A 192 -15.59 -9.94 -12.40
CA SER A 192 -16.19 -8.66 -12.81
C SER A 192 -15.54 -7.45 -12.13
N PHE A 193 -15.21 -7.57 -10.83
CA PHE A 193 -14.49 -6.53 -10.11
C PHE A 193 -13.03 -6.42 -10.58
N GLU A 194 -12.34 -7.55 -10.72
CA GLU A 194 -10.93 -7.58 -11.15
C GLU A 194 -10.73 -6.96 -12.54
N ILE A 195 -11.57 -7.33 -13.52
CA ILE A 195 -11.52 -6.76 -14.89
C ILE A 195 -11.77 -5.26 -14.85
N THR A 196 -12.81 -4.85 -14.12
CA THR A 196 -13.18 -3.44 -14.06
C THR A 196 -12.08 -2.61 -13.40
N LEU A 197 -11.50 -3.08 -12.29
CA LEU A 197 -10.43 -2.37 -11.62
C LEU A 197 -9.21 -2.20 -12.55
N ILE A 198 -8.78 -3.26 -13.23
CA ILE A 198 -7.67 -3.21 -14.19
C ILE A 198 -7.93 -2.20 -15.31
N ASP A 199 -9.16 -2.15 -15.83
CA ASP A 199 -9.54 -1.16 -16.85
C ASP A 199 -9.49 0.28 -16.30
N MET A 200 -9.98 0.49 -15.08
CA MET A 200 -10.04 1.81 -14.45
C MET A 200 -8.67 2.36 -14.07
N ILE A 201 -7.74 1.50 -13.65
CA ILE A 201 -6.37 1.91 -13.30
C ILE A 201 -5.42 1.85 -14.49
N LYS A 202 -5.91 1.56 -15.70
CA LYS A 202 -5.07 1.56 -16.90
C LYS A 202 -4.45 2.95 -17.11
N ASN A 203 -3.13 2.98 -17.35
CA ASN A 203 -2.33 4.20 -17.49
C ASN A 203 -2.36 5.13 -16.25
N SER A 204 -2.74 4.61 -15.08
CA SER A 204 -2.74 5.39 -13.83
C SER A 204 -1.39 5.44 -13.14
N GLY A 205 -0.40 4.66 -13.58
CA GLY A 205 0.83 4.46 -12.81
C GLY A 205 0.67 3.51 -11.62
N LEU A 206 -0.52 2.95 -11.38
CA LEU A 206 -0.74 1.85 -10.44
C LEU A 206 -0.60 0.51 -11.15
N ILE A 207 -0.09 -0.47 -10.41
CA ILE A 207 -0.08 -1.87 -10.83
C ILE A 207 -0.62 -2.78 -9.73
N LEU A 208 -1.27 -3.86 -10.15
CA LEU A 208 -2.00 -4.77 -9.29
C LEU A 208 -1.37 -6.17 -9.34
N PHE A 209 -1.29 -6.80 -8.17
CA PHE A 209 -0.83 -8.17 -8.00
C PHE A 209 -1.89 -9.00 -7.30
N LYS A 210 -2.03 -10.27 -7.68
CA LYS A 210 -2.90 -11.25 -7.05
C LYS A 210 -2.10 -12.27 -6.27
N GLY A 211 -2.47 -12.46 -5.01
CA GLY A 211 -1.87 -13.43 -4.11
C GLY A 211 -2.51 -14.82 -4.24
N ASN A 212 -1.76 -15.85 -3.87
CA ASN A 212 -2.35 -17.15 -3.50
C ASN A 212 -2.82 -17.15 -2.03
N MET A 213 -3.50 -18.21 -1.62
CA MET A 213 -4.03 -18.37 -0.25
C MET A 213 -2.94 -18.47 0.83
N GLN A 214 -1.72 -18.83 0.46
CA GLN A 214 -0.57 -18.89 1.38
C GLN A 214 0.19 -17.56 1.44
N PHE A 215 -0.22 -16.56 0.65
CA PHE A 215 0.37 -15.22 0.55
C PHE A 215 1.88 -15.21 0.26
N ASN A 216 2.40 -16.30 -0.30
CA ASN A 216 3.81 -16.51 -0.62
C ASN A 216 4.07 -16.52 -2.14
N THR A 217 3.07 -16.15 -2.93
CA THR A 217 3.20 -15.94 -4.38
C THR A 217 2.28 -14.80 -4.79
N TRP A 218 2.84 -13.87 -5.57
CA TRP A 218 2.13 -12.69 -6.07
C TRP A 218 2.34 -12.61 -7.57
N LEU A 219 1.25 -12.67 -8.34
CA LEU A 219 1.30 -12.60 -9.79
C LEU A 219 0.77 -11.25 -10.26
N ARG A 220 1.51 -10.59 -11.15
CA ARG A 220 1.09 -9.32 -11.76
C ARG A 220 -0.18 -9.58 -12.57
N MET A 221 -1.17 -8.70 -12.41
CA MET A 221 -2.43 -8.78 -13.13
C MET A 221 -2.43 -7.79 -14.29
N GLU A 222 -2.82 -8.26 -15.47
CA GLU A 222 -2.96 -7.43 -16.66
C GLU A 222 -4.17 -7.86 -17.49
N LYS A 223 -4.56 -7.03 -18.45
CA LYS A 223 -5.58 -7.37 -19.44
C LYS A 223 -4.90 -7.87 -20.71
N GLY A 224 -5.21 -9.10 -21.09
CA GLY A 224 -4.78 -9.70 -22.34
C GLY A 224 -5.42 -9.04 -23.57
N ALA A 225 -4.91 -9.36 -24.75
CA ALA A 225 -5.39 -8.81 -26.02
C ALA A 225 -6.85 -9.20 -26.34
N ASP A 226 -7.32 -10.31 -25.79
CA ASP A 226 -8.70 -10.81 -25.89
C ASP A 226 -9.66 -10.16 -24.87
N GLY A 227 -9.14 -9.25 -24.03
CA GLY A 227 -9.88 -8.58 -22.97
C GLY A 227 -10.07 -9.41 -21.70
N ASN A 228 -9.50 -10.62 -21.63
CA ASN A 228 -9.50 -11.42 -20.40
C ASN A 228 -8.32 -11.04 -19.50
N LEU A 229 -8.40 -11.42 -18.23
CA LEU A 229 -7.30 -11.22 -17.31
C LEU A 229 -6.21 -12.26 -17.56
N ILE A 230 -4.97 -11.79 -17.57
CA ILE A 230 -3.78 -12.63 -17.55
C ILE A 230 -3.02 -12.36 -16.26
N THR A 231 -2.38 -13.39 -15.73
CA THR A 231 -1.45 -13.27 -14.61
C THR A 231 -0.08 -13.74 -15.02
N SER A 232 0.95 -13.02 -14.59
CA SER A 232 2.35 -13.36 -14.87
C SER A 232 3.18 -13.30 -13.61
N ALA A 233 4.18 -14.17 -13.53
CA ALA A 233 5.20 -14.06 -12.50
C ALA A 233 5.96 -12.75 -12.68
N CYS A 234 6.31 -12.11 -11.57
CA CYS A 234 7.17 -10.94 -11.60
C CYS A 234 8.60 -11.37 -11.93
N GLN A 235 9.05 -11.04 -13.15
CA GLN A 235 10.42 -11.23 -13.62
C GLN A 235 11.19 -9.91 -13.55
#